data_AF-A0A1M4EAN8-F1
#
_entry.id   AF-A0A1M4EAN8-F1
#
_cell.length_a   1.000
_cell.length_b   1.000
_cell.length_c   1.000
_cell.angle_alpha   90.00
_cell.angle_beta   90.00
_cell.angle_gamma   90.00
#
_symmetry.space_group_name_H-M   'P 1'
#
loop_
_entity.id
_entity.type
_entity.pdbx_description
1 polymer ?
#
loop_
_entity_poly.entity_id
_entity_poly.type
_entity_poly.pdbx_seq_one_letter_code
_entity_poly.pdbx_strand_id
1 'polypeptide(L)' 'MDARLDYAANPVEAKAAKYLVSADRAVHDSPLPAATRELVQLRASQINGCAVCVDQHTKDAAHAGETAVRLNLVAVRR' A
#
# COMPACT_ATOMS: atom_id res chain seq x y z
N MET A 1 8.89 7.72 12.26
CA MET A 1 7.53 8.26 12.35
C MET A 1 6.91 7.62 13.56
N ASP A 2 6.60 8.41 14.59
CA ASP A 2 6.02 7.87 15.81
C ASP A 2 4.50 7.83 15.64
N ALA A 3 3.91 6.66 15.88
CA ALA A 3 2.47 6.48 15.75
C ALA A 3 1.77 7.19 16.91
N ARG A 4 0.76 8.02 16.60
CA ARG A 4 -0.09 8.67 17.62
C ARG A 4 -0.97 7.66 18.37
N LEU A 5 -1.22 6.52 17.74
CA LEU A 5 -2.00 5.41 18.24
C LEU A 5 -1.37 4.12 17.71
N ASP A 6 -1.07 3.19 18.61
CA ASP A 6 -0.56 1.87 18.25
C ASP A 6 -1.74 0.89 18.09
N TYR A 7 -2.12 0.66 16.83
CA TYR A 7 -3.21 -0.25 16.47
C TYR A 7 -2.95 -1.71 16.87
N ALA A 8 -1.69 -2.09 17.08
CA ALA A 8 -1.33 -3.45 17.50
C ALA A 8 -1.44 -3.64 19.02
N ALA A 9 -1.31 -2.56 19.80
CA ALA A 9 -1.39 -2.60 21.26
C ALA A 9 -2.84 -2.63 21.79
N ASN A 10 -3.84 -2.34 20.95
CA ASN A 10 -5.26 -2.34 21.32
C ASN A 10 -6.01 -3.55 20.74
N PRO A 11 -6.63 -4.42 21.56
CA PRO A 11 -7.36 -5.60 21.09
C PRO A 11 -8.52 -5.31 20.12
N VAL A 12 -9.18 -4.17 20.26
CA VAL A 12 -10.29 -3.75 19.37
C VAL A 12 -9.74 -3.39 18.00
N GLU A 13 -8.67 -2.61 17.96
CA GLU A 13 -8.03 -2.17 16.71
C GLU A 13 -7.32 -3.33 16.01
N ALA A 14 -6.66 -4.21 16.75
CA ALA A 14 -6.09 -5.44 16.23
C ALA A 14 -7.16 -6.34 15.59
N LYS A 15 -8.37 -6.40 16.16
CA LYS A 15 -9.50 -7.11 15.56
C LYS A 15 -9.97 -6.41 14.28
N ALA A 16 -10.09 -5.09 14.28
CA ALA A 16 -10.48 -4.31 13.09
C ALA A 16 -9.47 -4.49 11.94
N ALA A 17 -8.17 -4.45 12.24
CA ALA A 17 -7.09 -4.63 11.29
C ALA A 17 -7.17 -5.97 10.54
N LYS A 18 -7.58 -7.06 11.21
CA LYS A 18 -7.77 -8.37 10.55
C LYS A 18 -8.79 -8.31 9.43
N TYR A 19 -9.87 -7.53 9.58
CA TYR A 19 -10.87 -7.38 8.53
C TYR A 19 -10.31 -6.58 7.34
N LEU A 20 -9.53 -5.52 7.60
CA LEU A 20 -8.86 -4.77 6.54
C LEU A 20 -7.88 -5.64 5.76
N VAL A 21 -7.06 -6.45 6.45
CA VAL A 21 -6.14 -7.42 5.81
C VAL A 21 -6.91 -8.45 5.00
N SER A 22 -8.06 -8.93 5.50
CA SER A 22 -8.88 -9.88 4.75
C SER A 22 -9.49 -9.27 3.48
N ALA A 23 -9.81 -7.98 3.49
CA ALA A 23 -10.30 -7.29 2.30
C ALA A 23 -9.18 -7.13 1.25
N ASP A 24 -7.97 -6.77 1.67
CA ASP A 24 -6.80 -6.68 0.78
C ASP A 24 -6.44 -8.05 0.16
N ARG A 25 -6.59 -9.13 0.93
CA ARG A 25 -6.33 -10.52 0.48
C ARG A 25 -7.05 -10.85 -0.83
N ALA A 26 -8.29 -10.40 -1.00
CA ALA A 26 -9.06 -10.66 -2.21
C ALA A 26 -8.41 -10.07 -3.47
N VAL A 27 -7.76 -8.91 -3.35
CA VAL A 27 -7.02 -8.27 -4.44
C VAL A 27 -5.66 -8.96 -4.65
N HIS A 28 -5.00 -9.36 -3.56
CA HIS A 28 -3.73 -10.07 -3.60
C HIS A 28 -3.83 -11.44 -4.30
N ASP A 29 -4.90 -12.19 -4.04
CA ASP A 29 -5.17 -13.50 -4.63
C ASP A 29 -5.76 -13.41 -6.05
N SER A 30 -5.97 -12.19 -6.57
CA SER A 30 -6.45 -11.95 -7.93
C SER A 30 -5.33 -12.19 -8.98
N PRO A 31 -5.68 -12.38 -10.26
CA PRO A 31 -4.68 -12.55 -11.34
C PRO A 31 -3.94 -11.26 -11.70
N LEU A 32 -4.20 -10.13 -11.02
CA LEU A 32 -3.50 -8.87 -11.28
C LEU A 32 -2.01 -9.00 -10.96
N PRO A 33 -1.09 -8.54 -11.83
CA PRO A 33 0.34 -8.56 -11.55
C PRO A 33 0.67 -7.75 -10.29
N ALA A 34 1.60 -8.25 -9.47
CA ALA A 34 2.02 -7.59 -8.22
C ALA A 34 2.44 -6.13 -8.46
N ALA A 35 3.30 -5.87 -9.44
CA ALA A 35 3.73 -4.51 -9.78
C ALA A 35 2.55 -3.58 -10.15
N THR A 36 1.50 -4.11 -10.79
CA THR A 36 0.31 -3.31 -11.12
C THR A 36 -0.50 -2.96 -9.88
N ARG A 37 -0.68 -3.91 -8.96
CA ARG A 37 -1.35 -3.66 -7.68
C ARG A 37 -0.61 -2.59 -6.89
N GLU A 38 0.71 -2.73 -6.75
CA GLU A 38 1.52 -1.77 -5.99
C GLU A 38 1.51 -0.36 -6.62
N LEU A 39 1.50 -0.24 -7.95
CA LEU A 39 1.35 1.07 -8.59
C LEU A 39 -0.03 1.71 -8.33
N VAL A 40 -1.10 0.92 -8.23
CA VAL A 40 -2.44 1.42 -7.86
C VAL A 40 -2.44 1.87 -6.39
N GLN A 41 -1.91 1.03 -5.48
CA GLN A 41 -1.84 1.35 -4.06
C GLN A 41 -0.96 2.58 -3.80
N LEU A 42 0.18 2.69 -4.48
CA LEU A 42 1.06 3.85 -4.43
C LEU A 42 0.33 5.12 -4.90
N ARG A 43 -0.39 5.07 -6.02
CA ARG A 43 -1.12 6.25 -6.50
C ARG A 43 -2.25 6.67 -5.56
N ALA A 44 -3.02 5.71 -5.05
CA ALA A 44 -4.06 5.99 -4.06
C ALA A 44 -3.46 6.61 -2.78
N SER A 45 -2.33 6.09 -2.31
CA SER A 45 -1.61 6.58 -1.14
C SER A 45 -1.09 8.01 -1.32
N GLN A 46 -0.58 8.35 -2.51
CA GLN A 46 -0.16 9.70 -2.86
C GLN A 46 -1.32 10.70 -2.86
N ILE A 47 -2.47 10.31 -3.42
CA ILE A 47 -3.68 11.15 -3.42
C ILE A 47 -4.16 11.40 -1.98
N ASN A 48 -4.11 10.36 -1.14
CA ASN A 48 -4.56 10.43 0.25
C ASN A 48 -3.51 11.03 1.21
N GLY A 49 -2.27 11.29 0.75
CA GLY A 49 -1.19 11.81 1.59
C GLY A 49 -0.71 10.84 2.68
N CYS A 50 -0.90 9.52 2.52
CA CYS A 50 -0.43 8.53 3.50
C CYS A 50 1.06 8.23 3.29
N ALA A 51 1.94 8.93 4.01
CA ALA A 51 3.39 8.75 3.84
C ALA A 51 3.89 7.32 4.15
N VAL A 52 3.31 6.65 5.15
CA VAL A 52 3.64 5.24 5.48
C VAL A 52 3.27 4.31 4.32
N CYS A 53 2.09 4.51 3.74
CA CYS A 53 1.63 3.71 2.61
C CYS A 53 2.47 4.00 1.35
N VAL A 54 2.85 5.26 1.12
CA VAL A 54 3.73 5.64 0.00
C VAL A 54 5.09 4.95 0.10
N ASP A 55 5.70 4.94 1.30
CA ASP A 55 6.97 4.26 1.52
C ASP A 55 6.86 2.73 1.27
N GLN A 56 5.83 2.10 1.86
CA GLN A 56 5.56 0.67 1.69
C GLN A 56 5.38 0.29 0.22
N HIS A 57 4.41 0.90 -0.47
CA HIS A 57 4.06 0.54 -1.84
C HIS A 57 5.13 0.93 -2.86
N THR A 58 5.98 1.92 -2.55
CA THR A 58 7.15 2.22 -3.40
C THR A 58 8.17 1.08 -3.33
N LYS A 59 8.47 0.57 -2.14
CA LYS A 59 9.41 -0.53 -1.93
C LYS A 59 8.88 -1.85 -2.49
N ASP A 60 7.61 -2.14 -2.24
CA ASP A 60 6.97 -3.36 -2.72
C ASP A 60 6.85 -3.38 -4.25
N ALA A 61 6.52 -2.24 -4.86
CA ALA A 61 6.55 -2.11 -6.33
C ALA A 61 7.95 -2.33 -6.91
N ALA A 62 8.98 -1.76 -6.29
CA ALA A 62 10.37 -1.96 -6.70
C ALA A 62 10.77 -3.44 -6.58
N HIS A 63 10.40 -4.10 -5.49
CA HIS A 63 10.64 -5.53 -5.29
C HIS A 63 9.88 -6.40 -6.30
N ALA A 64 8.69 -5.96 -6.73
CA ALA A 64 7.92 -6.59 -7.79
C ALA A 64 8.47 -6.33 -9.21
N GLY A 65 9.62 -5.65 -9.35
CA GLY A 65 10.31 -5.42 -10.62
C GLY A 65 9.95 -4.12 -11.33
N GLU A 66 9.30 -3.17 -10.65
CA GLU A 66 8.94 -1.90 -11.26
C GLU A 66 10.16 -0.98 -11.46
N THR A 67 10.11 -0.14 -12.50
CA THR A 67 11.21 0.78 -12.82
C THR A 67 11.15 2.06 -12.01
N ALA A 68 12.31 2.63 -11.67
CA ALA A 68 12.39 3.94 -11.02
C ALA A 68 11.65 5.04 -11.81
N VAL A 69 11.68 4.99 -13.15
CA VAL A 69 10.97 5.95 -14.00
C VAL A 69 9.46 5.88 -13.75
N ARG A 70 8.87 4.68 -13.79
CA ARG A 70 7.42 4.52 -13.57
C ARG A 70 7.01 4.85 -12.13
N LEU A 71 7.82 4.47 -11.14
CA LEU A 71 7.58 4.83 -9.73
C LEU A 71 7.52 6.35 -9.52
N ASN A 72 8.47 7.09 -10.09
CA ASN A 72 8.53 8.54 -9.95
C ASN A 72 7.43 9.26 -10.73
N LEU A 73 7.01 8.71 -11.87
CA LEU A 73 5.99 9.33 -12.72
C LEU A 73 4.55 8.92 -12.37
N VAL A 74 4.34 7.92 -11.51
CA VAL A 74 2.99 7.45 -11.15
C VAL A 74 2.13 8.56 -10.55
N ALA A 75 2.75 9.51 -9.83
CA ALA A 75 2.06 10.63 -9.20
C ALA A 75 1.43 11.62 -10.20
N VAL A 76 1.90 11.61 -11.44
CA VAL A 76 1.47 12.53 -12.51
C VAL A 76 0.88 11.79 -13.71
N ARG A 77 0.58 10.49 -13.57
CA ARG A 77 -0.09 9.72 -14.62
C ARG A 77 -1.55 10.16 -14.74
N ARG A 78 -2.01 10.44 -15.96
CA ARG A 78 -3.42 10.72 -16.27
C ARG A 78 -4.15 9.42 -16.57
#